data_AF-J7S730-F1
#
_entry.id   AF-J7S730-F1
#
_cell.length_a   1.000
_cell.length_b   1.000
_cell.length_c   1.000
_cell.angle_alpha   90.00
_cell.angle_beta   90.00
_cell.angle_gamma   90.00
#
_symmetry.space_group_name_H-M   'P 1'
#
loop_
_entity.id
_entity.type
_entity.pdbx_description
1 polymer ?
#
loop_
_entity_poly.entity_id
_entity_poly.type
_entity_poly.pdbx_seq_one_letter_code
_entity_poly.pdbx_strand_id
1 'polypeptide(L)'
;MANDLNLLKSWNPKLVRNRKKVWEREQELLKEEHAFKQRQREIQKERELDSLVNASRDGDRTGDRKKTGLEWMYDTGAGGSESNQEYLLGKKKLDSSVIKSPQTEETDKSKQQQKQVQKQKRKKASYDMDDPMSKVLKLQGSKNKISKRRTPK
;
A
#
# COMPACT_ATOMS: atom_id res chain seq x y z
N MET A 1 -18.75 67.10 1.19
CA MET A 1 -17.79 66.13 1.76
C MET A 1 -16.82 65.73 0.66
N ALA A 2 -15.53 66.05 0.81
CA ALA A 2 -14.54 65.86 -0.24
C ALA A 2 -14.27 64.36 -0.46
N ASN A 3 -14.47 63.91 -1.70
CA ASN A 3 -14.09 62.57 -2.14
C ASN A 3 -12.56 62.46 -2.17
N ASP A 4 -11.97 61.45 -1.52
CA ASP A 4 -10.52 61.22 -1.55
C ASP A 4 -10.09 60.89 -2.98
N LEU A 5 -9.37 61.83 -3.61
CA LEU A 5 -8.86 61.72 -4.98
C LEU A 5 -8.06 60.42 -5.20
N ASN A 6 -7.42 59.90 -4.15
CA ASN A 6 -6.63 58.68 -4.25
C ASN A 6 -7.49 57.44 -4.50
N LEU A 7 -8.78 57.44 -4.15
CA LEU A 7 -9.68 56.32 -4.43
C LEU A 7 -10.01 56.19 -5.93
N LEU A 8 -9.76 57.24 -6.71
CA LEU A 8 -9.85 57.19 -8.18
C LEU A 8 -8.56 56.68 -8.84
N LYS A 9 -7.50 56.40 -8.08
CA LYS A 9 -6.23 55.91 -8.62
C LYS A 9 -6.16 54.39 -8.55
N SER A 10 -5.81 53.77 -9.67
CA SER A 10 -5.74 52.31 -9.82
C SER A 10 -4.65 51.64 -8.98
N TRP A 11 -3.61 52.37 -8.61
CA TRP A 11 -2.50 51.87 -7.80
C TRP A 11 -2.79 51.90 -6.29
N ASN A 12 -3.86 52.56 -5.84
CA ASN A 12 -4.15 52.71 -4.41
C ASN A 12 -4.47 51.35 -3.76
N PRO A 13 -3.72 50.89 -2.74
CA PRO A 13 -3.97 49.59 -2.10
C PRO A 13 -5.30 49.53 -1.33
N LYS A 14 -5.85 50.68 -0.93
CA LYS A 14 -7.11 50.75 -0.19
C LYS A 14 -8.32 50.42 -1.07
N LEU A 15 -8.19 50.50 -2.40
CA LEU A 15 -9.25 50.19 -3.35
C LEU A 15 -9.67 48.72 -3.20
N VAL A 16 -10.98 48.46 -3.13
CA VAL A 16 -11.55 47.12 -2.93
C VAL A 16 -11.03 46.10 -3.95
N ARG A 17 -10.85 46.53 -5.22
CA ARG A 17 -10.29 45.69 -6.29
C ARG A 17 -8.87 45.22 -6.00
N ASN A 18 -8.03 46.09 -5.44
CA ASN A 18 -6.64 45.75 -5.12
C ASN A 18 -6.56 44.89 -3.86
N ARG A 19 -7.35 45.21 -2.85
CA ARG A 19 -7.49 44.37 -1.65
C ARG A 19 -7.94 42.96 -2.01
N LYS A 20 -8.87 42.82 -2.95
CA LYS A 20 -9.31 41.51 -3.47
C LYS A 20 -8.15 40.74 -4.12
N LYS A 21 -7.35 41.38 -4.98
CA LYS A 21 -6.18 40.74 -5.60
C LYS A 21 -5.15 40.28 -4.57
N VAL A 22 -4.87 41.11 -3.57
CA VAL A 22 -3.95 40.75 -2.47
C VAL A 22 -4.50 39.55 -1.71
N TRP A 23 -5.79 39.58 -1.35
CA TRP A 23 -6.43 38.48 -0.65
C TRP A 23 -6.43 37.17 -1.46
N GLU A 24 -6.71 37.22 -2.77
CA GLU A 24 -6.63 36.04 -3.65
C GLU A 24 -5.22 35.44 -3.65
N ARG A 25 -4.19 36.29 -3.74
CA ARG A 25 -2.78 35.87 -3.69
C ARG A 25 -2.40 35.26 -2.34
N GLU A 26 -2.83 35.87 -1.24
CA GLU A 26 -2.64 35.35 0.11
C GLU A 26 -3.33 33.99 0.30
N GLN A 27 -4.54 33.83 -0.23
CA GLN A 27 -5.25 32.55 -0.19
C GLN A 27 -4.56 31.46 -1.02
N GLU A 28 -4.01 31.80 -2.19
CA GLU A 28 -3.18 30.88 -2.97
C GLU A 28 -1.95 30.43 -2.19
N LEU A 29 -1.21 31.37 -1.59
CA LEU A 29 -0.04 31.06 -0.76
C LEU A 29 -0.38 30.17 0.43
N LEU A 30 -1.48 30.44 1.13
CA LEU A 30 -1.93 29.60 2.25
C LEU A 30 -2.28 28.16 1.79
N LYS A 31 -2.84 28.00 0.59
CA LYS A 31 -3.10 26.66 0.01
C LYS A 31 -1.80 25.93 -0.32
N GLU A 32 -0.84 26.63 -0.91
CA GLU A 32 0.49 26.09 -1.22
C GLU A 32 1.22 25.66 0.06
N GLU A 33 1.24 26.52 1.10
CA GLU A 33 1.81 26.20 2.40
C GLU A 33 1.14 25.00 3.05
N HIS A 34 -0.20 24.92 2.99
CA HIS A 34 -0.93 23.78 3.51
C HIS A 34 -0.55 22.48 2.78
N ALA A 35 -0.51 22.49 1.44
CA ALA A 35 -0.11 21.34 0.65
C ALA A 35 1.35 20.92 0.95
N PHE A 36 2.26 21.90 1.06
CA PHE A 36 3.65 21.66 1.45
C PHE A 36 3.73 21.02 2.84
N LYS A 37 2.97 21.51 3.82
CA LYS A 37 2.93 20.96 5.18
C LYS A 37 2.41 19.52 5.21
N GLN A 38 1.42 19.18 4.39
CA GLN A 38 0.96 17.79 4.25
C GLN A 38 2.09 16.90 3.74
N ARG A 39 2.78 17.31 2.67
CA ARG A 39 3.92 16.58 2.11
C ARG A 39 5.07 16.42 3.11
N GLN A 40 5.38 17.46 3.88
CA GLN A 40 6.40 17.38 4.94
C GLN A 40 6.02 16.37 6.03
N ARG A 41 4.74 16.28 6.40
CA ARG A 41 4.29 15.24 7.34
C ARG A 41 4.42 13.84 6.77
N GLU A 42 4.16 13.64 5.48
CA GLU A 42 4.34 12.34 4.82
C GLU A 42 5.82 11.92 4.84
N ILE A 43 6.72 12.83 4.45
CA ILE A 43 8.17 12.60 4.49
C ILE A 43 8.65 12.28 5.91
N GLN A 44 8.14 13.01 6.91
CA GLN A 44 8.53 12.77 8.30
C GLN A 44 8.08 11.39 8.80
N LYS A 45 6.87 10.96 8.44
CA LYS A 45 6.39 9.61 8.76
C LYS A 45 7.23 8.52 8.07
N GLU A 46 7.61 8.72 6.82
CA GLU A 46 8.49 7.80 6.10
C GLU A 46 9.86 7.71 6.78
N ARG A 47 10.43 8.85 7.19
CA ARG A 47 11.70 8.89 7.95
C ARG A 47 11.61 8.21 9.31
N GLU A 48 10.50 8.39 10.03
CA GLU A 48 10.27 7.73 11.32
C GLU A 48 10.20 6.20 11.16
N LEU A 49 9.50 5.73 10.12
CA LEU A 49 9.45 4.30 9.81
C LEU A 49 10.82 3.75 9.41
N ASP A 50 11.54 4.44 8.52
CA ASP A 50 12.88 4.02 8.09
C ASP A 50 13.86 3.99 9.27
N SER A 51 13.80 4.98 10.17
CA SER A 51 14.62 5.00 11.39
C SER A 51 14.34 3.80 12.30
N LEU A 52 13.06 3.44 12.51
CA LEU A 52 12.70 2.26 13.30
C LEU A 52 13.13 0.94 12.64
N VAL A 53 13.03 0.85 11.31
CA VAL A 53 13.48 -0.31 10.53
C VAL A 53 15.00 -0.45 10.61
N ASN A 54 15.74 0.64 10.39
CA ASN A 54 17.20 0.66 10.48
C ASN A 54 17.69 0.35 11.90
N ALA A 55 17.09 0.96 12.94
CA ALA A 55 17.42 0.66 14.33
C ALA A 55 17.14 -0.81 14.70
N SER A 56 16.05 -1.40 14.19
CA SER A 56 15.74 -2.82 14.37
C SER A 56 16.77 -3.71 13.66
N ARG A 57 17.19 -3.34 12.45
CA ARG A 57 18.21 -4.07 11.68
C ARG A 57 19.59 -4.00 12.33
N ASP A 58 19.97 -2.85 12.88
CA ASP A 58 21.27 -2.68 13.55
C ASP A 58 21.32 -3.37 14.90
N GLY A 59 20.22 -3.35 15.67
CA GLY A 59 20.10 -4.15 16.91
C GLY A 59 20.17 -5.66 16.65
N ASP A 60 19.86 -6.09 15.43
CA ASP A 60 19.91 -7.49 15.01
C ASP A 60 21.34 -8.01 14.75
N ARG A 61 22.34 -7.13 14.75
CA ARG A 61 23.76 -7.51 14.70
C ARG A 61 24.26 -8.06 16.04
N THR A 62 23.49 -7.92 17.12
CA THR A 62 23.89 -8.29 18.49
C THR A 62 23.27 -9.62 18.98
N GLY A 63 22.50 -10.34 18.15
CA GLY A 63 22.25 -11.78 18.35
C GLY A 63 20.79 -12.24 18.44
N ASP A 64 19.82 -11.34 18.61
CA ASP A 64 18.41 -11.72 18.73
C ASP A 64 17.57 -11.23 17.54
N ARG A 65 17.53 -12.07 16.49
CA ARG A 65 16.68 -11.88 15.30
C ARG A 65 15.20 -11.84 15.66
N LYS A 66 14.63 -10.64 15.65
CA LYS A 66 13.18 -10.45 15.72
C LYS A 66 12.57 -11.00 14.44
N LYS A 67 11.82 -12.11 14.56
CA LYS A 67 11.13 -12.77 13.45
C LYS A 67 10.26 -11.77 12.69
N THR A 68 10.70 -11.35 11.51
CA THR A 68 10.04 -10.31 10.70
C THR A 68 8.74 -10.79 10.06
N GLY A 69 8.35 -12.06 10.26
CA GLY A 69 7.18 -12.66 9.62
C GLY A 69 7.29 -12.76 8.09
N LEU A 70 8.41 -12.32 7.51
CA LEU A 70 8.79 -12.47 6.10
C LEU A 70 9.74 -13.67 5.92
N GLU A 71 9.92 -14.47 6.96
CA GLU A 71 10.71 -15.70 6.92
C GLU A 71 10.13 -16.68 5.89
N TRP A 72 8.81 -16.79 5.75
CA TRP A 72 8.20 -17.63 4.70
C TRP A 72 8.51 -17.17 3.26
N MET A 73 8.88 -15.91 3.06
CA MET A 73 9.15 -15.33 1.74
C MET A 73 10.64 -15.34 1.40
N TYR A 74 11.51 -15.18 2.39
CA TYR A 74 12.96 -15.16 2.22
C TYR A 74 13.68 -16.40 2.74
N ASP A 75 12.97 -17.34 3.36
CA ASP A 75 13.42 -18.72 3.47
C ASP A 75 13.28 -19.35 2.08
N THR A 76 14.15 -18.90 1.16
CA THR A 76 14.51 -19.71 0.01
C THR A 76 15.28 -20.88 0.58
N GLY A 77 14.51 -21.88 1.04
CA GLY A 77 14.99 -22.98 1.82
C GLY A 77 16.26 -23.55 1.23
N ALA A 78 17.25 -23.75 2.08
CA ALA A 78 18.54 -24.36 1.80
C ALA A 78 18.46 -25.83 1.27
N GLY A 79 17.33 -26.26 0.73
CA GLY A 79 17.12 -27.60 0.17
C GLY A 79 16.22 -27.68 -1.06
N GLY A 80 15.80 -26.57 -1.68
CA GLY A 80 14.76 -26.58 -2.71
C GLY A 80 15.14 -26.11 -4.12
N SER A 81 16.36 -25.60 -4.35
CA SER A 81 16.67 -24.90 -5.61
C SER A 81 17.23 -25.83 -6.69
N GLU A 82 18.18 -26.71 -6.37
CA GLU A 82 18.90 -27.47 -7.41
C GLU A 82 18.03 -28.53 -8.08
N SER A 83 17.31 -29.34 -7.29
CA SER A 83 16.44 -30.38 -7.81
C SER A 83 15.25 -29.82 -8.59
N ASN A 84 14.61 -28.75 -8.11
CA ASN A 84 13.50 -28.10 -8.81
C ASN A 84 13.94 -27.37 -10.08
N GLN A 85 15.14 -26.76 -10.10
CA GLN A 85 15.70 -26.15 -11.30
C GLN A 85 16.02 -27.21 -12.36
N GLU A 86 16.50 -28.38 -11.98
CA GLU A 86 16.77 -29.49 -12.90
C GLU A 86 15.50 -30.04 -13.57
N TYR A 87 14.36 -30.07 -12.85
CA TYR A 87 13.07 -30.43 -13.44
C TYR A 87 12.52 -29.35 -14.37
N LEU A 88 12.66 -28.06 -14.01
CA LEU A 88 12.26 -26.92 -14.86
C LEU A 88 13.10 -26.82 -16.14
N LEU A 89 14.38 -27.21 -16.07
CA LEU A 89 15.32 -27.26 -17.20
C LEU A 89 15.24 -28.58 -17.98
N GLY A 90 14.33 -29.49 -17.62
CA GLY A 90 14.11 -30.76 -18.32
C GLY A 90 15.26 -31.77 -18.22
N LYS A 91 16.21 -31.57 -17.30
CA LYS A 91 17.37 -32.46 -17.12
C LYS A 91 17.02 -33.74 -16.36
N LYS A 92 15.95 -33.73 -15.57
CA LYS A 92 15.43 -34.92 -14.86
C LYS A 92 13.99 -35.23 -15.28
N LYS A 93 13.68 -36.52 -15.44
CA LYS A 93 12.32 -36.99 -15.74
C LYS A 93 11.43 -36.79 -14.52
N LEU A 94 10.22 -36.26 -14.71
CA LEU A 94 9.23 -36.10 -13.66
C LEU A 94 8.74 -37.46 -13.17
N ASP A 95 9.25 -37.91 -12.02
CA ASP A 95 8.72 -39.10 -11.35
C ASP A 95 7.42 -38.79 -10.60
N SER A 96 6.54 -39.79 -10.51
CA SER A 96 5.23 -39.70 -9.85
C SER A 96 5.30 -39.33 -8.36
N SER A 97 6.48 -39.44 -7.75
CA SER A 97 6.80 -39.01 -6.39
C SER A 97 6.86 -37.48 -6.22
N VAL A 98 7.18 -36.73 -7.28
CA VAL A 98 7.24 -35.26 -7.26
C VAL A 98 5.84 -34.65 -7.39
N ILE A 99 4.96 -35.32 -8.13
CA ILE A 99 3.56 -34.89 -8.34
C ILE A 99 2.71 -35.20 -7.10
N LYS A 100 3.06 -36.27 -6.36
CA LYS A 100 2.32 -36.72 -5.18
C LYS A 100 2.89 -36.09 -3.92
N SER A 101 2.57 -34.81 -3.71
CA SER A 101 2.82 -34.14 -2.44
C SER A 101 2.19 -34.92 -1.26
N PRO A 102 2.91 -35.14 -0.14
CA PRO A 102 2.36 -35.75 1.07
C PRO A 102 1.59 -34.70 1.89
N GLN A 103 0.48 -34.19 1.35
CA GLN A 103 -0.36 -33.18 2.00
C GLN A 103 -1.85 -33.45 1.74
N THR A 104 -2.37 -34.63 2.09
CA THR A 104 -3.84 -34.87 2.05
C THR A 104 -4.40 -35.79 3.14
N GLU A 105 -3.66 -36.19 4.18
CA GLU A 105 -4.18 -37.20 5.14
C GLU A 105 -4.19 -36.80 6.63
N GLU A 106 -3.89 -35.55 7.02
CA GLU A 106 -3.94 -35.16 8.45
C GLU A 106 -4.85 -33.97 8.82
N THR A 107 -5.68 -33.44 7.90
CA THR A 107 -6.48 -32.22 8.21
C THR A 107 -7.99 -32.41 8.34
N ASP A 108 -8.47 -33.66 8.48
CA ASP A 108 -9.90 -33.93 8.60
C ASP A 108 -10.39 -34.34 10.01
N LYS A 109 -9.49 -34.59 10.97
CA LYS A 109 -9.90 -34.87 12.37
C LYS A 109 -9.98 -33.63 13.27
N SER A 110 -9.46 -32.47 12.85
CA SER A 110 -9.49 -31.22 13.64
C SER A 110 -10.65 -30.28 13.30
N LYS A 111 -11.47 -30.58 12.27
CA LYS A 111 -12.57 -29.70 11.81
C LYS A 111 -13.86 -29.77 12.64
N GLN A 112 -13.98 -30.67 13.63
CA GLN A 112 -15.22 -30.83 14.40
C GLN A 112 -15.24 -30.16 15.78
N GLN A 113 -14.14 -29.57 16.27
CA GLN A 113 -14.13 -28.96 17.63
C GLN A 113 -14.01 -27.44 17.67
N GLN A 114 -14.08 -26.73 16.54
CA GLN A 114 -13.99 -25.26 16.53
C GLN A 114 -15.10 -24.59 15.71
N LYS A 115 -16.36 -24.95 16.01
CA LYS A 115 -17.54 -24.18 15.58
C LYS A 115 -18.16 -23.44 16.77
N GLN A 116 -17.37 -22.71 17.56
CA GLN A 116 -17.94 -21.85 18.60
C GLN A 116 -17.00 -20.74 19.10
N VAL A 117 -16.36 -19.98 18.20
CA VAL A 117 -15.78 -18.68 18.59
C VAL A 117 -16.03 -17.63 17.51
N GLN A 118 -16.97 -16.74 17.83
CA GLN A 118 -17.09 -15.34 17.44
C GLN A 118 -16.97 -14.97 15.95
N LYS A 119 -18.15 -14.75 15.37
CA LYS A 119 -18.40 -13.98 14.15
C LYS A 119 -18.08 -12.49 14.36
N GLN A 120 -16.82 -12.14 14.61
CA GLN A 120 -16.39 -10.74 14.53
C GLN A 120 -16.29 -10.35 13.06
N LYS A 121 -17.12 -9.39 12.65
CA LYS A 121 -17.06 -8.75 11.34
C LYS A 121 -15.65 -8.19 11.16
N ARG A 122 -14.80 -8.88 10.39
CA ARG A 122 -13.55 -8.30 9.89
C ARG A 122 -13.94 -7.03 9.16
N LYS A 123 -13.62 -5.86 9.74
CA LYS A 123 -13.79 -4.59 9.03
C LYS A 123 -12.98 -4.73 7.75
N LYS A 124 -13.66 -4.66 6.61
CA LYS A 124 -12.99 -4.63 5.29
C LYS A 124 -12.02 -3.46 5.35
N ALA A 125 -10.75 -3.70 5.02
CA ALA A 125 -9.77 -2.64 4.90
C ALA A 125 -10.41 -1.48 4.11
N SER A 126 -10.43 -0.28 4.70
CA SER A 126 -10.88 0.91 3.99
C SER A 126 -9.86 1.13 2.89
N TYR A 127 -10.17 0.61 1.70
CA TYR A 127 -9.50 1.02 0.49
C TYR A 127 -9.81 2.49 0.33
N ASP A 128 -8.87 3.35 0.68
CA ASP A 128 -8.92 4.74 0.30
C ASP A 128 -8.98 4.77 -1.23
N MET A 129 -10.04 5.38 -1.76
CA MET A 129 -10.37 5.36 -3.20
C MET A 129 -9.27 5.99 -4.08
N ASP A 130 -8.30 6.65 -3.46
CA ASP A 130 -7.20 7.36 -4.09
C ASP A 130 -5.88 6.58 -4.10
N ASP A 131 -5.79 5.42 -3.43
CA ASP A 131 -4.57 4.59 -3.48
C ASP A 131 -4.42 3.94 -4.88
N PRO A 132 -3.30 4.15 -5.60
CA PRO A 132 -3.03 3.50 -6.89
C PRO A 132 -3.17 1.97 -6.84
N MET A 133 -2.88 1.32 -5.71
CA MET A 133 -3.01 -0.12 -5.54
C MET A 133 -4.48 -0.60 -5.62
N SER A 134 -5.42 0.22 -5.11
CA SER A 134 -6.86 -0.06 -5.14
C SER A 134 -7.41 -0.10 -6.58
N LYS A 135 -6.92 0.81 -7.45
CA LYS A 135 -7.31 0.89 -8.87
C LYS A 135 -6.85 -0.34 -9.65
N VAL A 136 -5.64 -0.83 -9.37
CA VAL A 136 -5.08 -2.03 -10.01
C VAL A 136 -5.88 -3.28 -9.65
N LEU A 137 -6.19 -3.48 -8.37
CA LEU A 137 -7.00 -4.62 -7.90
C LEU A 137 -8.39 -4.64 -8.54
N LYS A 138 -9.04 -3.46 -8.67
CA LYS A 138 -10.36 -3.33 -9.31
C LYS A 138 -10.31 -3.68 -10.81
N LEU A 139 -9.25 -3.25 -11.52
CA LEU A 139 -9.04 -3.57 -12.94
C LEU A 139 -8.74 -5.05 -13.16
N GLN A 140 -8.00 -5.70 -12.27
CA GLN A 140 -7.76 -7.15 -12.35
C GLN A 140 -9.04 -7.95 -12.09
N GLY A 141 -9.85 -7.52 -11.12
CA GLY A 141 -11.14 -8.15 -10.81
C GLY A 141 -12.16 -8.06 -11.96
N SER A 142 -12.17 -6.98 -12.74
CA SER A 142 -13.10 -6.83 -13.87
C SER A 142 -12.74 -7.74 -15.04
N LYS A 143 -11.44 -7.89 -15.35
CA LYS A 143 -10.92 -8.77 -16.42
C LYS A 143 -11.31 -10.24 -16.19
N ASN A 144 -11.26 -10.71 -14.94
CA ASN A 144 -11.61 -12.09 -14.59
C ASN A 144 -13.13 -12.39 -14.71
N LYS A 145 -14.00 -11.38 -14.57
CA LYS A 145 -15.46 -11.54 -14.75
C LYS A 145 -15.89 -11.66 -16.21
N ILE A 146 -15.15 -11.03 -17.12
CA ILE A 146 -15.45 -11.01 -18.56
C ILE A 146 -15.08 -12.35 -19.21
N SER A 147 -14.00 -12.99 -18.76
CA SER A 147 -13.57 -14.32 -19.22
C SER A 147 -14.63 -15.42 -18.95
N LYS A 148 -15.27 -15.40 -17.78
CA LYS A 148 -16.27 -16.41 -17.39
C LYS A 148 -17.62 -16.33 -18.13
N ARG A 149 -17.84 -15.31 -18.97
CA ARG A 149 -19.11 -15.12 -19.71
C ARG A 149 -19.04 -15.58 -21.17
N ARG A 150 -17.88 -16.04 -21.66
CA ARG A 150 -17.64 -16.28 -23.10
C ARG A 150 -17.51 -17.76 -23.49
N THR A 151 -18.10 -18.68 -22.73
CA THR A 151 -18.25 -20.09 -23.16
C THR A 151 -19.67 -20.30 -23.67
N PRO A 152 -19.92 -20.28 -25.00
CA PRO A 152 -21.19 -20.74 -25.54
C PRO A 152 -21.28 -22.27 -25.40
N LYS A 153 -22.51 -22.74 -25.23
CA LYS A 153 -22.88 -24.15 -25.06
C LYS A 153 -23.27 -24.75 -26.42
#